data_AF-A0A0C3S326-F1
#
_entry.id   AF-A0A0C3S326-F1
#
_cell.length_a   1.000
_cell.length_b   1.000
_cell.length_c   1.000
_cell.angle_alpha   90.00
_cell.angle_beta   90.00
_cell.angle_gamma   90.00
#
_symmetry.space_group_name_H-M   'P 1'
#
loop_
_entity.id
_entity.type
_entity.pdbx_description
1 polymer ?
#
loop_
_entity_poly.entity_id
_entity_poly.type
_entity_poly.pdbx_seq_one_letter_code
_entity_poly.pdbx_strand_id
1 'polypeptide(L)' 'MKPKSEVIQDFNMQINMSVEELQAWLDDPKSKTAGTGIGLASGHKIVEILKKNPTKDPGLYDDEDLEHMRKVVG' A
#
# COMPACT_ATOMS: atom_id res chain seq x y z
N MET A 1 4.10 8.23 17.56
CA MET A 1 3.92 8.10 16.09
C MET A 1 5.29 7.86 15.48
N LYS A 2 5.44 6.82 14.66
CA LYS A 2 6.71 6.49 14.00
C LYS A 2 7.18 7.66 13.10
N PRO A 3 8.50 7.90 12.98
CA PRO A 3 9.04 8.89 12.06
C PRO A 3 8.75 8.52 10.59
N LYS A 4 8.67 9.52 9.70
CA LYS A 4 8.33 9.33 8.27
C LYS A 4 9.22 8.26 7.61
N SER A 5 10.52 8.28 7.88
CA SER A 5 11.48 7.33 7.32
C SER A 5 11.21 5.88 7.73
N GLU A 6 10.86 5.65 9.00
CA GLU A 6 10.54 4.30 9.51
C GLU A 6 9.24 3.78 8.92
N VAL A 7 8.21 4.64 8.80
CA VAL A 7 6.95 4.29 8.12
C VAL A 7 7.18 3.86 6.68
N ILE A 8 7.96 4.64 5.93
CA ILE A 8 8.27 4.35 4.52
C ILE A 8 9.04 3.02 4.40
N GLN A 9 10.01 2.79 5.30
CA GLN A 9 10.80 1.56 5.31
C GLN A 9 9.92 0.35 5.62
N ASP A 10 9.15 0.39 6.71
CA ASP A 10 8.25 -0.69 7.12
C ASP A 10 7.23 -1.01 6.03
N PHE A 11 6.63 0.01 5.43
CA PHE A 11 5.64 -0.15 4.37
C PHE A 11 6.25 -0.89 3.19
N ASN A 12 7.40 -0.43 2.70
CA ASN A 12 8.07 -1.03 1.55
C ASN A 12 8.60 -2.45 1.84
N MET A 13 8.88 -2.80 3.10
CA MET A 13 9.23 -4.17 3.52
C MET A 13 8.00 -5.10 3.59
N GLN A 14 6.84 -4.59 4.00
CA GLN A 14 5.61 -5.38 4.07
C GLN A 14 5.02 -5.69 2.68
N ILE A 15 5.19 -4.79 1.71
CA ILE A 15 4.71 -5.02 0.35
C ILE A 15 5.72 -5.88 -0.42
N ASN A 16 5.42 -7.18 -0.48
CA ASN A 16 6.24 -8.21 -1.12
C ASN A 16 5.74 -8.63 -2.52
N MET A 17 4.71 -7.96 -3.06
CA MET A 17 4.12 -8.24 -4.37
C MET A 17 4.36 -7.07 -5.32
N SER A 18 4.45 -7.35 -6.63
CA SER A 18 4.41 -6.30 -7.65
C SER A 18 3.04 -5.62 -7.71
N VAL A 19 2.99 -4.46 -8.36
CA VAL A 19 1.76 -3.69 -8.57
C VAL A 19 0.75 -4.52 -9.37
N GLU A 20 1.22 -5.21 -10.39
CA GLU A 20 0.43 -6.04 -11.29
C GLU A 20 -0.16 -7.24 -10.54
N GLU A 21 0.65 -7.91 -9.71
CA GLU A 21 0.17 -9.05 -8.90
C GLU A 21 -0.85 -8.62 -7.85
N LEU A 22 -0.63 -7.50 -7.17
CA LEU A 22 -1.58 -6.97 -6.19
C LEU A 22 -2.89 -6.52 -6.86
N GLN A 23 -2.83 -5.85 -8.00
CA GLN A 23 -4.01 -5.47 -8.78
C GLN A 23 -4.79 -6.71 -9.24
N ALA A 24 -4.11 -7.71 -9.79
CA ALA A 24 -4.75 -8.95 -10.22
C ALA A 24 -5.42 -9.69 -9.05
N TRP A 25 -4.80 -9.69 -7.87
CA TRP A 25 -5.42 -10.23 -6.67
C TRP A 25 -6.68 -9.46 -6.27
N LEU A 26 -6.65 -8.12 -6.29
CA LEU A 26 -7.81 -7.28 -5.96
C LEU A 26 -8.99 -7.50 -6.91
N ASP A 27 -8.70 -7.71 -8.20
CA ASP A 27 -9.71 -7.91 -9.25
C ASP A 27 -10.32 -9.34 -9.23
N ASP A 28 -9.65 -10.32 -8.62
CA ASP A 28 -10.17 -11.68 -8.47
C ASP A 28 -11.39 -11.70 -7.52
N PRO A 29 -12.55 -12.28 -7.90
CA PRO A 29 -13.71 -12.41 -7.02
C PRO A 29 -13.42 -13.01 -5.64
N LYS A 30 -12.38 -13.84 -5.50
CA LYS A 30 -11.93 -14.41 -4.23
C LYS A 30 -11.49 -13.33 -3.24
N SER A 31 -10.97 -12.20 -3.69
CA SER A 31 -10.56 -11.07 -2.82
C SER A 31 -11.74 -10.56 -1.99
N LYS A 32 -12.94 -10.55 -2.57
CA LYS A 32 -14.19 -10.13 -1.91
C LYS A 32 -14.64 -11.09 -0.80
N THR A 33 -14.19 -12.34 -0.85
CA THR A 33 -14.46 -13.33 0.19
C THR A 33 -13.35 -13.39 1.24
N ALA A 34 -12.11 -13.07 0.85
CA ALA A 34 -10.96 -13.10 1.75
C ALA A 34 -10.79 -11.82 2.58
N GLY A 35 -11.26 -10.68 2.07
CA GLY A 35 -11.14 -9.37 2.72
C GLY A 35 -12.46 -8.73 3.09
N THR A 36 -12.40 -7.72 3.96
CA THR A 36 -13.51 -6.79 4.19
C THR A 36 -13.41 -5.61 3.23
N GLY A 37 -14.49 -4.82 3.08
CA GLY A 37 -14.47 -3.61 2.24
C GLY A 37 -13.34 -2.63 2.59
N ILE A 38 -12.92 -2.59 3.86
CA ILE A 38 -11.79 -1.78 4.33
C ILE A 38 -10.46 -2.34 3.81
N GLY A 39 -10.26 -3.65 3.88
CA GLY A 39 -9.05 -4.31 3.37
C GLY A 39 -8.92 -4.15 1.86
N LEU A 40 -10.02 -4.29 1.12
CA LEU A 40 -10.05 -4.07 -0.33
C LEU A 40 -9.71 -2.62 -0.68
N ALA A 41 -10.36 -1.65 -0.04
CA ALA A 41 -10.07 -0.23 -0.27
C ALA A 41 -8.60 0.11 0.06
N SER A 42 -8.08 -0.44 1.15
CA SER A 42 -6.66 -0.28 1.51
C SER A 42 -5.73 -0.85 0.46
N GLY A 43 -6.03 -2.04 -0.08
CA GLY A 43 -5.27 -2.64 -1.17
C GLY A 43 -5.26 -1.79 -2.44
N HIS A 44 -6.40 -1.22 -2.83
CA HIS A 44 -6.48 -0.30 -3.98
C HIS A 44 -5.61 0.94 -3.75
N LYS A 45 -5.64 1.52 -2.55
CA LYS A 45 -4.80 2.68 -2.21
C LYS A 45 -3.30 2.34 -2.24
N ILE A 46 -2.91 1.13 -1.81
CA ILE A 46 -1.53 0.65 -1.93
C ILE A 46 -1.12 0.59 -3.41
N VAL A 47 -1.97 0.07 -4.30
CA VAL A 47 -1.71 0.05 -5.74
C VAL A 47 -1.52 1.46 -6.31
N GLU A 48 -2.34 2.43 -5.91
CA GLU A 48 -2.19 3.83 -6.33
C GLU A 48 -0.85 4.41 -5.89
N ILE A 49 -0.46 4.22 -4.63
CA ILE A 49 0.81 4.67 -4.06
C ILE A 49 1.99 4.11 -4.87
N LEU A 50 1.97 2.82 -5.18
CA LEU A 50 3.06 2.15 -5.92
C LEU A 50 3.10 2.59 -7.39
N LYS A 51 1.95 2.81 -8.04
CA LYS A 51 1.90 3.34 -9.42
C LYS A 51 2.43 4.77 -9.50
N LYS A 52 2.14 5.58 -8.49
CA LYS A 52 2.61 6.97 -8.39
C LYS A 52 4.13 7.05 -8.16
N ASN A 53 4.67 6.13 -7.35
CA ASN A 53 6.08 6.11 -6.98
C ASN A 53 6.72 4.71 -7.19
N PRO A 54 6.92 4.28 -8.45
CA PRO A 54 7.39 2.93 -8.76
C PRO A 54 8.84 2.68 -8.32
N THR A 55 9.65 3.73 -8.19
CA THR A 55 11.04 3.65 -7.70
C THR A 55 11.12 3.61 -6.18
N LYS A 56 9.99 3.78 -5.47
CA LYS A 56 9.92 3.84 -4.00
C LYS A 56 10.81 4.95 -3.41
N ASP A 57 10.94 6.07 -4.13
CA ASP A 57 11.72 7.21 -3.67
C ASP A 57 11.04 7.86 -2.44
N PRO A 58 11.69 7.92 -1.26
CA PRO A 58 11.11 8.49 -0.05
C PRO A 58 10.63 9.94 -0.21
N GLY A 59 11.21 10.71 -1.14
CA GLY A 59 10.85 12.11 -1.39
C GLY A 59 9.61 12.32 -2.24
N LEU A 60 9.06 11.27 -2.86
CA LEU A 60 7.90 11.36 -3.76
C LEU A 60 6.56 10.99 -3.10
N TYR A 61 6.57 10.58 -1.84
CA TYR A 61 5.36 10.32 -1.07
C TYR A 61 4.80 11.62 -0.49
N ASP A 62 3.50 11.85 -0.71
CA ASP A 62 2.81 12.97 -0.08
C ASP A 62 2.26 12.62 1.30
N ASP A 63 1.65 13.59 1.98
CA ASP A 63 1.13 13.37 3.33
C ASP A 63 -0.05 12.40 3.36
N GLU A 64 -0.84 12.26 2.28
CA GLU A 64 -1.93 11.29 2.19
C GLU A 64 -1.38 9.86 2.05
N ASP A 65 -0.37 9.67 1.20
CA ASP A 65 0.37 8.42 1.07
C ASP A 65 0.94 8.01 2.43
N LEU A 66 1.62 8.94 3.12
CA LEU A 66 2.21 8.70 4.43
C LEU A 66 1.17 8.42 5.53
N GLU A 67 -0.01 9.02 5.47
CA GLU A 67 -1.10 8.73 6.41
C GLU A 67 -1.61 7.29 6.19
N HIS A 68 -1.80 6.89 4.94
CA HIS A 68 -2.23 5.53 4.61
C HIS A 68 -1.17 4.49 5.01
N MET A 69 0.10 4.74 4.70
CA MET A 69 1.21 3.87 5.09
C MET A 69 1.25 3.63 6.60
N ARG A 70 1.04 4.67 7.42
CA ARG A 70 0.97 4.52 8.89
C ARG A 70 -0.13 3.55 9.33
N LYS A 71 -1.30 3.59 8.68
CA LYS A 71 -2.40 2.68 8.97
C LYS A 71 -2.05 1.23 8.60
N VAL A 72 -1.24 1.04 7.57
CA VAL A 72 -0.77 -0.27 7.11
C VAL A 72 0.28 -0.86 8.06
N VAL A 73 1.26 -0.06 8.50
CA VAL A 73 2.41 -0.57 9.28
C VAL A 73 2.21 -0.62 10.80
N GLY A 74 1.15 0.02 11.32
CA GLY A 74 0.85 0.08 12.76
C GLY A 74 1.56 1.19 13.51
#